data_AF-A0A9Q0C5R2-F1
#
_entry.id   AF-A0A9Q0C5R2-F1
#
_cell.length_a   1.000
_cell.length_b   1.000
_cell.length_c   1.000
_cell.angle_alpha   90.00
_cell.angle_beta   90.00
_cell.angle_gamma   90.00
#
_symmetry.space_group_name_H-M   'P 1'
#
loop_
_entity.id
_entity.type
_entity.pdbx_description
1 polymer ?
#
loop_
_entity_poly.entity_id
_entity_poly.type
_entity_poly.pdbx_seq_one_letter_code
_entity_poly.pdbx_strand_id
1 'polypeptide(L)'
;MDVDHALKPREIDLVTIRVEKATARRHEAATWLKNMGANELTETPSEEEFKSFLKSGIILCNVLNKIYPGAVSQVVEDPAGSTAPEEVAALCAYQHFENLRNFLVAVQDLGLPTFEPSDLQQEQALV
;
A
#
# COMPACT_ATOMS: atom_id res chain seq x y z
N MET A 1 11.54 22.52 33.93
CA MET A 1 11.31 21.07 33.74
C MET A 1 9.99 20.78 34.40
N ASP A 2 8.95 20.57 33.61
CA ASP A 2 7.85 19.65 33.91
C ASP A 2 7.15 19.42 32.56
N VAL A 3 7.51 18.28 31.97
CA VAL A 3 7.09 17.83 30.66
C VAL A 3 5.90 16.92 30.92
N ASP A 4 4.70 17.48 30.97
CA ASP A 4 3.47 16.69 31.04
C ASP A 4 2.67 16.91 29.77
N HIS A 5 3.04 16.15 28.74
CA HIS A 5 2.36 16.11 27.45
C HIS A 5 1.24 15.05 27.47
N ALA A 6 0.53 14.89 28.59
CA ALA A 6 -0.60 13.98 28.69
C ALA A 6 -1.79 14.54 27.90
N LEU A 7 -2.18 13.84 26.83
CA LEU A 7 -3.34 14.17 26.00
C LEU A 7 -4.62 14.25 26.86
N LYS A 8 -5.44 15.27 26.64
CA LYS A 8 -6.68 15.46 27.41
C LYS A 8 -7.69 14.34 27.08
N PRO A 9 -8.57 13.92 28.00
CA PRO A 9 -9.51 12.81 27.76
C PRO A 9 -10.37 12.94 26.49
N ARG A 10 -10.77 14.16 26.12
CA ARG A 10 -11.51 14.43 24.86
C ARG A 10 -10.64 14.26 23.61
N GLU A 11 -9.36 14.54 23.72
CA GLU A 11 -8.39 14.39 22.64
C GLU A 11 -8.08 12.91 22.41
N ILE A 12 -7.99 12.11 23.48
CA ILE A 12 -7.88 10.65 23.42
C ILE A 12 -9.08 10.05 22.69
N ASP A 13 -10.31 10.46 23.01
CA ASP A 13 -11.53 9.99 22.34
C ASP A 13 -11.51 10.30 20.83
N LEU A 14 -11.10 11.52 20.45
CA LEU A 14 -10.95 11.91 19.05
C LEU A 14 -9.85 11.11 18.33
N VAL A 15 -8.73 10.83 19.00
CA VAL A 15 -7.65 10.00 18.45
C VAL A 15 -8.13 8.57 18.25
N THR A 16 -8.80 7.97 19.22
CA THR A 16 -9.37 6.62 19.11
C THR A 16 -10.36 6.53 17.95
N ILE A 17 -11.30 7.47 17.83
CA ILE A 17 -12.26 7.50 16.72
C ILE A 17 -11.56 7.61 15.35
N ARG A 18 -10.47 8.37 15.26
CA ARG A 18 -9.68 8.48 14.03
C ARG A 18 -9.01 7.16 13.67
N VAL A 19 -8.40 6.48 14.65
CA VAL A 19 -7.76 5.18 14.46
C VAL A 19 -8.77 4.11 14.04
N GLU A 20 -9.94 4.06 14.67
CA GLU A 20 -11.01 3.14 14.31
C GLU A 20 -11.53 3.37 12.89
N LYS A 21 -11.75 4.64 12.51
CA LYS A 21 -12.16 5.00 11.14
C LYS A 21 -11.10 4.65 10.10
N ALA A 22 -9.82 4.90 10.39
CA ALA A 22 -8.73 4.51 9.50
C ALA A 22 -8.67 2.99 9.33
N THR A 23 -8.84 2.26 10.44
CA THR A 23 -8.88 0.79 10.44
C THR A 23 -10.05 0.25 9.63
N ALA A 24 -11.26 0.80 9.82
CA ALA A 24 -12.43 0.39 9.06
C ALA A 24 -12.26 0.62 7.55
N ARG A 25 -11.75 1.80 7.15
CA ARG A 25 -11.45 2.10 5.74
C ARG A 25 -10.41 1.16 5.14
N ARG A 26 -9.38 0.80 5.92
CA ARG A 26 -8.36 -0.16 5.49
C ARG A 26 -8.95 -1.54 5.22
N HIS A 27 -9.78 -2.03 6.14
CA HIS A 27 -10.44 -3.34 5.98
C HIS A 27 -11.41 -3.36 4.80
N GLU A 28 -12.15 -2.27 4.59
CA GLU A 28 -13.02 -2.09 3.42
C GLU A 28 -12.21 -2.14 2.12
N ALA A 29 -11.10 -1.39 2.06
CA ALA A 29 -10.20 -1.38 0.90
C ALA A 29 -9.57 -2.75 0.64
N ALA A 30 -9.10 -3.44 1.68
CA ALA A 30 -8.54 -4.78 1.56
C ALA A 30 -9.55 -5.80 1.04
N THR A 31 -10.78 -5.76 1.55
CA THR A 31 -11.88 -6.60 1.08
C THR A 31 -12.20 -6.33 -0.39
N TRP A 32 -12.24 -5.05 -0.79
CA TRP A 32 -12.48 -4.67 -2.18
C TRP A 32 -11.35 -5.15 -3.11
N LEU A 33 -10.08 -4.97 -2.73
CA LEU A 33 -8.92 -5.45 -3.49
C LEU A 33 -8.94 -6.97 -3.67
N LYS A 34 -9.30 -7.72 -2.61
CA LYS A 34 -9.45 -9.18 -2.66
C LYS A 34 -10.53 -9.59 -3.69
N ASN A 35 -11.68 -8.92 -3.70
CA ASN A 35 -12.72 -9.13 -4.71
C ASN A 35 -12.25 -8.78 -6.15
N MET A 36 -11.27 -7.87 -6.26
CA MET A 36 -10.64 -7.53 -7.53
C MET A 36 -9.57 -8.56 -7.96
N GLY A 37 -9.19 -9.51 -7.10
CA GLY A 37 -8.30 -10.64 -7.44
C GLY A 37 -6.99 -10.67 -6.66
N ALA A 38 -6.78 -9.76 -5.72
CA ALA A 38 -5.63 -9.78 -4.81
C ALA A 38 -5.86 -10.80 -3.68
N ASN A 39 -5.82 -12.09 -4.03
CA ASN A 39 -6.19 -13.19 -3.15
C ASN A 39 -5.26 -13.36 -1.95
N GLU A 40 -4.04 -12.81 -2.02
CA GLU A 40 -3.06 -12.79 -0.95
C GLU A 40 -3.41 -11.85 0.22
N LEU A 41 -4.31 -10.88 0.02
CA LEU A 41 -4.74 -9.94 1.06
C LEU A 41 -5.71 -10.59 2.05
N THR A 42 -5.47 -10.38 3.33
CA THR A 42 -6.46 -10.65 4.39
C THR A 42 -7.51 -9.52 4.43
N GLU A 43 -8.68 -9.78 5.01
CA GLU A 43 -9.76 -8.77 5.12
C GLU A 43 -9.52 -7.77 6.25
N THR A 44 -8.68 -8.13 7.22
CA THR A 44 -8.34 -7.31 8.38
C THR A 44 -6.84 -7.15 8.56
N PRO A 45 -6.09 -6.65 7.55
CA PRO A 45 -4.66 -6.48 7.67
C PRO A 45 -4.35 -5.31 8.62
N SER A 46 -3.23 -5.42 9.33
CA SER A 46 -2.61 -4.24 9.95
C SER A 46 -2.22 -3.21 8.89
N GLU A 47 -1.88 -1.99 9.32
CA GLU A 47 -1.42 -0.96 8.38
C GLU A 47 -0.15 -1.35 7.65
N GLU A 48 0.80 -1.94 8.37
CA GLU A 48 2.09 -2.35 7.82
C GLU A 48 1.93 -3.50 6.83
N GLU A 49 1.12 -4.51 7.17
CA GLU A 49 0.82 -5.61 6.25
C GLU A 49 0.14 -5.08 4.99
N PHE A 50 -0.86 -4.21 5.14
CA PHE A 50 -1.58 -3.62 4.00
C PHE A 50 -0.63 -2.85 3.09
N LYS A 51 0.23 -1.98 3.63
CA LYS A 51 1.25 -1.27 2.86
C LYS A 51 2.22 -2.23 2.18
N SER A 52 2.66 -3.29 2.88
CA SER A 52 3.57 -4.30 2.34
C SER A 52 3.00 -5.00 1.11
N PHE A 53 1.71 -5.35 1.10
CA PHE A 53 1.05 -5.94 -0.07
C PHE A 53 0.99 -4.99 -1.27
N LEU A 54 0.83 -3.69 -1.02
CA LEU A 54 0.73 -2.69 -2.09
C LEU A 54 2.10 -2.21 -2.60
N LYS A 55 3.16 -2.39 -1.81
CA LYS A 55 4.49 -1.84 -2.05
C LYS A 55 5.15 -2.32 -3.34
N SER A 56 4.85 -3.54 -3.80
CA SER A 56 5.37 -4.06 -5.08
C SER A 56 4.73 -3.39 -6.30
N GLY A 57 3.62 -2.65 -6.12
CA GLY A 57 2.82 -2.07 -7.19
C GLY A 57 2.01 -3.09 -7.99
N ILE A 58 2.24 -4.40 -7.83
CA ILE A 58 1.61 -5.46 -8.64
C ILE A 58 0.09 -5.47 -8.45
N ILE A 59 -0.37 -5.51 -7.19
CA ILE A 59 -1.81 -5.47 -6.87
C ILE A 59 -2.45 -4.21 -7.46
N LEU A 60 -1.81 -3.05 -7.31
CA LEU A 60 -2.32 -1.77 -7.79
C LEU A 60 -2.46 -1.76 -9.32
N CYS A 61 -1.42 -2.18 -10.04
CA CYS A 61 -1.45 -2.28 -11.50
C CYS A 61 -2.51 -3.26 -11.99
N ASN A 62 -2.59 -4.45 -11.38
CA ASN A 62 -3.53 -5.49 -11.78
C ASN A 62 -4.98 -5.06 -11.58
N VAL A 63 -5.28 -4.42 -10.45
CA VAL A 63 -6.61 -3.89 -10.16
C VAL A 63 -6.97 -2.76 -11.12
N LEU A 64 -6.03 -1.85 -11.41
CA LEU A 64 -6.26 -0.77 -12.38
C LEU A 64 -6.54 -1.34 -13.78
N ASN A 65 -5.75 -2.30 -14.24
CA ASN A 65 -5.96 -2.97 -15.53
C ASN A 65 -7.26 -3.76 -15.60
N LYS A 66 -7.77 -4.26 -14.48
CA LYS A 66 -9.08 -4.91 -14.43
C LYS A 66 -10.24 -3.93 -14.66
N ILE A 67 -10.09 -2.68 -14.23
CA ILE A 67 -11.09 -1.61 -14.41
C ILE A 67 -10.93 -0.93 -15.77
N TYR A 68 -9.68 -0.61 -16.12
CA TYR A 68 -9.28 0.06 -17.35
C TYR A 68 -8.27 -0.82 -18.10
N PRO A 69 -8.74 -1.74 -18.96
CA PRO A 69 -7.87 -2.63 -19.70
C PRO A 69 -6.78 -1.88 -20.48
N GLY A 70 -5.52 -2.19 -20.18
CA GLY A 70 -4.35 -1.60 -20.86
C GLY A 70 -3.85 -0.28 -20.26
N ALA A 71 -4.40 0.19 -19.14
CA ALA A 71 -3.93 1.39 -18.45
C ALA A 71 -2.45 1.29 -18.04
N VAL A 72 -2.00 0.10 -17.64
CA VAL A 72 -0.59 -0.22 -17.38
C VAL A 72 -0.17 -1.33 -18.33
N SER A 73 0.70 -1.01 -19.30
CA SER A 73 1.06 -1.95 -20.38
C SER A 73 2.02 -3.07 -19.96
N GLN A 74 2.79 -2.87 -18.88
CA GLN A 74 3.76 -3.86 -18.39
C GLN A 74 3.71 -3.93 -16.87
N VAL A 75 3.13 -5.01 -16.36
CA VAL A 75 3.19 -5.37 -14.93
C VAL A 75 4.18 -6.50 -14.80
N VAL A 76 5.26 -6.28 -14.06
CA VAL A 76 6.25 -7.32 -13.80
C VAL A 76 5.87 -8.03 -12.52
N GLU A 77 5.53 -9.32 -12.63
CA GLU A 77 5.25 -10.16 -11.47
C GLU A 77 6.55 -10.62 -10.81
N ASP A 78 6.50 -10.87 -9.50
CA ASP A 78 7.64 -11.44 -8.79
C ASP A 78 7.92 -12.87 -9.27
N PRO A 79 9.19 -13.25 -9.47
CA PRO A 79 9.55 -14.64 -9.67
C PRO A 79 9.14 -15.43 -8.41
N ALA A 80 8.25 -16.41 -8.59
CA ALA A 80 7.72 -17.23 -7.50
C ALA A 80 8.86 -17.94 -6.75
N GLY A 81 9.14 -17.53 -5.51
CA GLY A 81 10.06 -18.22 -4.60
C GLY A 81 11.12 -17.30 -4.00
N SER A 82 10.85 -16.81 -2.78
CA SER A 82 11.74 -15.97 -1.98
C SER A 82 12.93 -16.76 -1.39
N THR A 83 13.83 -17.21 -2.26
CA THR A 83 15.22 -17.57 -1.92
C THR A 83 16.12 -17.16 -3.08
N ALA A 84 15.96 -15.91 -3.54
CA ALA A 84 16.67 -15.43 -4.70
C ALA A 84 18.04 -14.84 -4.31
N PRO A 85 19.10 -15.05 -5.10
CA PRO A 85 20.40 -14.40 -4.91
C PRO A 85 20.27 -12.87 -4.81
N GLU A 86 21.25 -12.20 -4.20
CA GLU A 86 21.25 -10.74 -3.95
C GLU A 86 20.97 -9.91 -5.23
N GLU A 87 21.51 -10.34 -6.38
CA GLU A 87 21.25 -9.71 -7.68
C GLU A 87 19.77 -9.79 -8.09
N VAL A 88 19.11 -10.90 -7.80
CA VAL A 88 17.69 -11.09 -8.11
C VAL A 88 16.81 -10.24 -7.18
N ALA A 89 17.19 -10.08 -5.91
CA ALA A 89 16.49 -9.20 -4.99
C ALA A 89 16.56 -7.72 -5.42
N ALA A 90 17.73 -7.27 -5.90
CA ALA A 90 17.89 -5.91 -6.43
C ALA A 90 17.05 -5.68 -7.71
N LEU A 91 17.00 -6.67 -8.60
CA LEU A 91 16.14 -6.64 -9.79
C LEU A 91 14.65 -6.60 -9.44
N CYS A 92 14.19 -7.42 -8.49
CA CYS A 92 12.82 -7.38 -7.98
C CYS A 92 12.47 -6.01 -7.41
N ALA A 93 13.34 -5.43 -6.57
CA ALA A 93 13.09 -4.11 -5.99
C ALA A 93 13.00 -3.01 -7.05
N TYR A 94 13.84 -3.07 -8.10
CA TYR A 94 13.75 -2.16 -9.24
C TYR A 94 12.43 -2.32 -10.00
N GLN A 95 11.99 -3.56 -10.22
CA GLN A 95 10.73 -3.87 -10.92
C GLN A 95 9.50 -3.43 -10.11
N HIS A 96 9.53 -3.61 -8.78
CA HIS A 96 8.50 -3.09 -7.87
C HIS A 96 8.34 -1.58 -8.00
N PHE A 97 9.47 -0.87 -8.02
CA PHE A 97 9.46 0.58 -8.20
C PHE A 97 8.88 0.98 -9.56
N GLU A 98 9.25 0.29 -10.64
CA GLU A 98 8.71 0.55 -11.99
C GLU A 98 7.20 0.27 -12.07
N ASN A 99 6.71 -0.82 -11.47
CA ASN A 99 5.27 -1.10 -11.38
C ASN A 99 4.54 0.05 -10.69
N LEU A 100 5.04 0.48 -9.53
CA LEU A 100 4.43 1.56 -8.76
C LEU A 100 4.43 2.88 -9.54
N ARG A 101 5.54 3.22 -10.19
CA ARG A 101 5.65 4.40 -11.06
C ARG A 101 4.63 4.33 -12.20
N ASN A 102 4.53 3.20 -12.89
CA ASN A 102 3.62 3.03 -14.01
C ASN A 102 2.16 3.17 -13.56
N PHE A 103 1.80 2.62 -12.40
CA PHE A 103 0.49 2.83 -11.79
C PHE A 103 0.22 4.33 -11.54
N LEU A 104 1.17 5.04 -10.91
CA LEU A 104 1.02 6.45 -10.56
C LEU A 104 0.84 7.34 -11.81
N VAL A 105 1.59 7.07 -12.89
CA VAL A 105 1.39 7.73 -14.18
C VAL A 105 0.01 7.44 -14.75
N ALA A 106 -0.41 6.17 -14.75
CA ALA A 106 -1.71 5.79 -15.30
C ALA A 106 -2.89 6.40 -14.55
N VAL A 107 -2.87 6.45 -13.21
CA VAL A 107 -3.94 7.09 -12.43
C VAL A 107 -3.96 8.60 -12.63
N GLN A 108 -2.80 9.23 -12.81
CA GLN A 108 -2.69 10.65 -13.13
C GLN A 108 -3.28 10.96 -14.51
N ASP A 109 -2.96 10.16 -15.53
CA ASP A 109 -3.50 10.29 -16.89
C ASP A 109 -5.03 10.09 -16.93
N LEU A 110 -5.56 9.22 -16.05
CA LEU A 110 -7.00 9.00 -15.86
C LEU A 110 -7.68 10.10 -15.01
N GLY A 111 -6.93 11.06 -14.45
CA GLY A 111 -7.45 12.12 -13.60
C GLY A 111 -7.92 11.65 -12.22
N LEU A 112 -7.42 10.51 -11.74
CA LEU A 112 -7.72 9.96 -10.42
C LEU A 112 -6.77 10.51 -9.34
N PRO A 113 -7.18 10.51 -8.06
CA PRO A 113 -6.29 10.88 -6.96
C PRO A 113 -5.02 10.03 -6.93
N THR A 114 -3.86 10.67 -6.75
CA THR A 114 -2.55 10.04 -6.65
C THR A 114 -2.02 10.08 -5.22
N PHE A 115 -0.93 9.35 -4.95
CA PHE A 115 -0.18 9.33 -3.70
C PHE A 115 1.32 9.33 -3.98
N GLU A 116 2.16 9.43 -2.94
CA GLU A 116 3.63 9.37 -3.08
C GLU A 116 4.15 7.97 -2.69
N PRO A 117 5.20 7.45 -3.36
CA PRO A 117 5.77 6.14 -2.98
C PRO A 117 6.15 6.00 -1.50
N SER A 118 6.50 7.11 -0.84
CA SER A 118 6.78 7.17 0.60
C SER A 118 5.58 6.82 1.49
N ASP A 119 4.35 7.00 1.01
CA ASP A 119 3.14 6.68 1.76
C ASP A 119 3.01 5.17 2.03
N LEU A 120 3.65 4.33 1.19
CA LEU A 120 3.71 2.87 1.33
C LEU A 120 4.96 2.39 2.08
N GLN A 121 5.90 3.29 2.39
CA GLN A 121 7.07 2.94 3.19
C GLN A 121 6.68 2.83 4.67
N GLN A 122 7.39 1.99 5.41
CA GLN A 122 7.31 2.01 6.87
C GLN A 122 7.83 3.38 7.35
N GLU A 123 7.09 4.03 8.24
CA GLU A 123 7.65 5.07 9.08
C GLU A 123 8.78 4.42 9.88
N GLN A 124 10.04 4.75 9.58
CA GLN A 124 11.12 4.43 10.49
C GLN A 124 10.87 5.28 11.74
N ALA A 125 10.30 4.65 12.77
CA ALA A 125 10.33 5.24 14.09
C ALA A 125 11.80 5.39 14.47
N LEU A 126 12.29 6.63 14.49
CA LEU A 126 13.55 6.94 15.16
C LEU A 126 13.37 6.51 16.63
N VAL A 127 14.02 5.41 16.99
CA VAL A 127 14.25 4.98 18.38
C VAL A 127 15.43 5.77 18.93
#